data_AF-A0A2V2N3A8-F1
#
_entry.id   AF-A0A2V2N3A8-F1
#
_cell.length_a   1.000
_cell.length_b   1.000
_cell.length_c   1.000
_cell.angle_alpha   90.00
_cell.angle_beta   90.00
_cell.angle_gamma   90.00
#
_symmetry.space_group_name_H-M   'P 1'
#
loop_
_entity.id
_entity.type
_entity.pdbx_description
1 polymer ?
#
loop_
_entity_poly.entity_id
_entity_poly.type
_entity_poly.pdbx_seq_one_letter_code
_entity_poly.pdbx_strand_id
1 'polypeptide(L)' 'MGIKPTYIKKIGTELLEFHEEKFSNDFDENKKAVAGATNVPSKRVRNRVAGFITRKINTGKFKK' A
#
# COMPACT_ATOMS: atom_id res chain seq x y z
N MET A 1 -4.84 -12.20 16.01
CA MET A 1 -4.32 -11.44 14.84
C MET A 1 -5.45 -10.58 14.27
N GLY A 2 -5.38 -9.25 14.36
CA GLY A 2 -6.45 -8.38 13.87
C GLY A 2 -6.47 -8.27 12.34
N ILE A 3 -7.63 -8.46 11.72
CA ILE A 3 -7.80 -8.27 10.27
C ILE A 3 -7.57 -6.80 9.94
N LYS A 4 -6.76 -6.50 8.91
CA LYS A 4 -6.61 -5.12 8.43
C LYS A 4 -8.00 -4.60 8.02
N PRO A 5 -8.45 -3.43 8.54
CA PRO A 5 -9.68 -2.79 8.12
C PRO A 5 -9.85 -2.72 6.60
N THR A 6 -11.09 -2.80 6.14
CA THR A 6 -11.47 -2.80 4.72
C THR A 6 -10.93 -1.60 3.97
N TYR A 7 -10.95 -0.40 4.56
CA TYR A 7 -10.43 0.82 3.94
C TYR A 7 -8.93 0.74 3.59
N ILE A 8 -8.12 0.06 4.42
CA ILE A 8 -6.67 -0.12 4.17
C ILE A 8 -6.46 -0.98 2.93
N LYS A 9 -7.27 -2.03 2.78
CA LYS A 9 -7.20 -2.93 1.63
C LYS A 9 -7.69 -2.20 0.37
N LYS A 10 -8.78 -1.44 0.45
CA LYS A 10 -9.31 -0.65 -0.69
C LYS A 10 -8.26 0.33 -1.22
N ILE A 11 -7.79 1.25 -0.36
CA ILE A 11 -6.78 2.24 -0.73
C ILE A 11 -5.52 1.57 -1.26
N GLY A 12 -5.05 0.50 -0.61
CA GLY A 12 -3.86 -0.21 -1.05
C GLY A 12 -4.02 -0.92 -2.40
N THR A 13 -5.21 -1.43 -2.72
CA THR A 13 -5.51 -2.02 -4.02
C THR A 13 -5.63 -0.93 -5.08
N GLU A 14 -6.38 0.14 -4.82
CA GLU A 14 -6.55 1.26 -5.77
C GLU A 14 -5.21 1.90 -6.11
N LEU A 15 -4.36 2.16 -5.11
CA LEU A 15 -3.02 2.69 -5.34
C LEU A 15 -2.18 1.78 -6.23
N LEU A 16 -2.26 0.46 -6.01
CA LEU A 16 -1.57 -0.50 -6.87
C LEU A 16 -2.14 -0.49 -8.30
N GLU A 17 -3.46 -0.40 -8.47
CA GLU A 17 -4.09 -0.37 -9.80
C GLU A 17 -3.73 0.89 -10.61
N PHE A 18 -3.64 2.06 -9.97
CA PHE A 18 -3.38 3.32 -10.66
C PHE A 18 -1.89 3.71 -10.74
N HIS A 19 -1.05 3.17 -9.86
CA HIS A 19 0.34 3.59 -9.71
C HIS A 19 1.29 2.41 -9.42
N GLU A 20 1.06 1.23 -9.99
CA GLU A 20 1.89 0.04 -9.73
C GLU A 20 3.40 0.31 -9.91
N GLU A 21 3.75 1.09 -10.92
CA GLU A 21 5.13 1.43 -11.31
C GLU A 21 5.87 2.24 -10.23
N LYS A 22 5.14 2.92 -9.35
CA LYS A 22 5.70 3.74 -8.26
C LYS A 22 5.95 2.92 -6.99
N PHE A 23 5.50 1.67 -6.95
CA PHE A 23 5.63 0.81 -5.80
C PHE A 23 6.65 -0.30 -6.03
N SER A 24 7.37 -0.64 -4.97
CA SER A 24 8.53 -1.53 -4.98
C SER A 24 8.41 -2.60 -3.89
N ASN A 25 9.40 -3.47 -3.77
CA ASN A 25 9.50 -4.42 -2.67
C ASN A 25 10.00 -3.79 -1.36
N ASP A 26 10.42 -2.52 -1.40
CA ASP A 26 10.88 -1.77 -0.22
C ASP A 26 9.74 -1.05 0.52
N PHE A 27 9.72 -1.13 1.83
CA PHE A 27 8.67 -0.52 2.65
C PHE A 27 8.79 1.01 2.74
N ASP A 28 10.00 1.56 2.83
CA ASP A 28 10.21 3.00 3.00
C ASP A 28 9.90 3.78 1.71
N GLU A 29 10.30 3.22 0.56
CA GLU A 29 9.88 3.70 -0.76
C GLU A 29 8.36 3.73 -0.89
N ASN A 30 7.70 2.61 -0.58
CA ASN A 30 6.24 2.52 -0.62
C ASN A 30 5.58 3.52 0.33
N LYS A 31 6.16 3.78 1.50
CA LYS A 31 5.64 4.77 2.46
C LYS A 31 5.67 6.19 1.88
N LYS A 32 6.74 6.54 1.16
CA LYS A 32 6.88 7.84 0.47
C LYS A 32 5.92 7.94 -0.71
N ALA A 33 5.80 6.88 -1.51
CA ALA A 33 4.86 6.80 -2.61
C ALA A 33 3.40 6.94 -2.15
N VAL A 34 3.01 6.25 -1.06
CA VAL A 34 1.68 6.41 -0.44
C VAL A 34 1.47 7.85 0.03
N ALA A 35 2.47 8.48 0.64
CA ALA A 35 2.33 9.86 1.11
C ALA A 35 2.15 10.87 -0.04
N GLY A 36 2.75 10.63 -1.20
CA GLY A 36 2.59 11.47 -2.39
C GLY A 36 1.31 11.17 -3.18
N ALA A 37 0.86 9.92 -3.19
CA ALA A 37 -0.30 9.48 -3.97
C ALA A 37 -1.63 9.65 -3.22
N THR A 38 -1.63 9.77 -1.88
CA THR A 38 -2.85 9.95 -1.10
C THR A 38 -2.65 10.85 0.11
N ASN A 39 -3.63 11.70 0.40
CA ASN A 39 -3.63 12.57 1.57
C ASN A 39 -4.13 11.81 2.82
N VAL A 40 -3.44 10.74 3.20
CA VAL A 40 -3.78 9.96 4.41
C VAL A 40 -3.27 10.71 5.65
N PRO A 41 -4.16 11.25 6.51
CA PRO A 41 -3.76 12.10 7.63
C PRO A 41 -3.05 11.31 8.73
N SER A 42 -3.39 10.03 8.91
CA SER A 42 -2.84 9.22 9.99
C SER A 42 -1.58 8.46 9.56
N LYS A 43 -0.46 8.70 10.28
CA LYS A 43 0.79 7.92 10.15
C LYS A 43 0.54 6.42 10.26
N ARG A 44 -0.33 6.00 11.19
CA ARG A 44 -0.65 4.58 11.40
C ARG A 44 -1.34 3.96 10.20
N VAL A 45 -2.26 4.70 9.56
CA VAL A 45 -2.95 4.22 8.36
C VAL A 45 -1.98 4.11 7.19
N ARG A 46 -1.21 5.16 6.93
CA ARG A 46 -0.19 5.19 5.86
C ARG A 46 0.79 4.02 5.97
N ASN A 47 1.29 3.73 7.17
CA ASN A 47 2.18 2.59 7.38
C ASN A 47 1.49 1.24 7.12
N ARG A 48 0.21 1.09 7.47
CA ARG A 48 -0.53 -0.15 7.23
C ARG A 48 -0.87 -0.36 5.75
N VAL A 49 -1.12 0.72 5.02
CA VAL A 49 -1.31 0.75 3.55
C VAL A 49 0.00 0.39 2.86
N ALA A 50 1.10 1.09 3.16
CA ALA A 50 2.42 0.77 2.62
C ALA A 50 2.78 -0.71 2.85
N GLY A 51 2.63 -1.21 4.08
CA GLY A 51 2.88 -2.63 4.37
C GLY A 51 1.85 -3.61 3.76
N PHE A 52 0.68 -3.14 3.30
CA PHE A 52 -0.23 -3.97 2.50
C PHE A 52 0.29 -4.08 1.06
N ILE A 53 0.69 -2.95 0.47
CA ILE A 53 1.27 -2.84 -0.87
C ILE A 53 2.54 -3.69 -0.97
N THR A 54 3.51 -3.49 -0.07
CA THR A 54 4.77 -4.27 -0.04
C THR A 54 4.50 -5.77 0.02
N ARG A 55 3.53 -6.20 0.85
CA ARG A 55 3.14 -7.61 0.91
C ARG A 55 2.54 -8.10 -0.40
N LYS A 56 1.69 -7.30 -1.05
CA LYS A 56 1.04 -7.67 -2.32
C LYS A 56 2.06 -7.85 -3.45
N ILE A 57 3.03 -6.95 -3.56
CA ILE A 57 4.11 -7.03 -4.56
C ILE A 57 4.99 -8.25 -4.27
N ASN A 58 5.46 -8.42 -3.02
CA ASN A 58 6.29 -9.57 -2.63
C ASN A 58 5.59 -10.93 -2.81
N THR A 59 4.26 -11.00 -2.69
CA THR A 59 3.53 -12.27 -2.89
C THR A 59 3.25 -12.53 -4.38
N GLY A 60 3.53 -11.59 -5.30
CA GLY A 60 3.22 -11.72 -6.73
C GLY A 60 1.73 -11.79 -7.06
N LYS A 61 0.84 -11.65 -6.07
CA LYS A 61 -0.64 -11.77 -6.20
C LYS A 61 -1.30 -10.53 -6.78
N PHE A 62 -0.54 -9.66 -7.42
CA PHE A 62 -1.04 -8.47 -8.09
C PHE A 62 -1.02 -8.62 -9.63
N LYS A 63 -0.08 -9.41 -10.19
CA LYS A 63 0.05 -9.65 -11.64
C LYS A 63 -0.82 -10.80 -12.19
N LYS A 64 -2.01 -11.04 -11.66
CA LYS A 64 -2.87 -12.15 -12.12
C LYS A 64 -4.16 -11.65 -12.72
#